data_AF-A0A1Y4TQG1-F1
#
_entry.id   AF-A0A1Y4TQG1-F1
#
_cell.length_a   1.000
_cell.length_b   1.000
_cell.length_c   1.000
_cell.angle_alpha   90.00
_cell.angle_beta   90.00
_cell.angle_gamma   90.00
#
_symmetry.space_group_name_H-M   'P 1'
#
loop_
_entity.id
_entity.type
_entity.pdbx_description
1 polymer ?
#
loop_
_entity_poly.entity_id
_entity_poly.type
_entity_poly.pdbx_seq_one_letter_code
_entity_poly.pdbx_strand_id
1 'polypeptide(L)'
;MSEKICRWKFCILLAAFLLITAFSLTVQAIQVHAEGEGKVQVAVGGSVITSGGSKYPGITFDKETCTLTFDNVNFVSPRYADGDSMFPLISARKVSEAGDNLTIRLIGENTLSYENPTGDVRYSQAAVLFRGFSSVTFTGGGTLNIKCGGSNDAGIEFFRATGYLYDDNLNIDGCTINIDASNCSGLAQEDLKGRYAGINDVGNLVLKNGASLNISAKGNNEITDFTGIYNRGASASPLQYINILDSTLTIKETPINANMSKGVCIYNGYLYAGNSVVDINLTESVNGYAVRFQELTSGENLSELRVYYSDISLQTAMNNYSRVIEGGTLAEEGSSIYCAGESMDALQEMELSEVIKPGIKYCNYAALKIVPDGSGEDITTGDINQDGQINLVDLMKCLNHVGRKELLEGEALKAADINGDGSVNLVDLMRLLNYVGRKTPTL
;
A
#
# COMPACT_ATOMS: atom_id res chain seq x y z
N MET A 1 27.69 56.82 -62.14
CA MET A 1 27.83 56.74 -60.66
C MET A 1 26.44 56.57 -60.04
N SER A 2 25.71 55.52 -60.45
CA SER A 2 24.24 55.45 -60.33
C SER A 2 23.71 54.00 -60.36
N GLU A 3 24.50 53.01 -59.93
CA GLU A 3 24.03 51.61 -59.85
C GLU A 3 24.52 50.86 -58.59
N LYS A 4 25.40 51.45 -57.77
CA LYS A 4 25.88 50.83 -56.52
C LYS A 4 25.10 51.23 -55.27
N ILE A 5 24.21 52.24 -55.34
CA ILE A 5 23.42 52.73 -54.19
C ILE A 5 22.02 52.07 -54.13
N CYS A 6 21.47 51.58 -55.25
CA CYS A 6 20.18 50.87 -55.26
C CYS A 6 20.25 49.41 -54.74
N ARG A 7 21.43 48.76 -54.79
CA ARG A 7 21.62 47.41 -54.24
C ARG A 7 21.66 47.37 -52.71
N TRP A 8 22.08 48.45 -52.05
CA TRP A 8 22.17 48.50 -50.59
C TRP A 8 20.81 48.71 -49.90
N LYS A 9 19.89 49.48 -50.50
CA LYS A 9 18.54 49.63 -49.93
C LYS A 9 17.68 48.36 -50.06
N PHE A 10 17.88 47.57 -51.13
CA PHE A 10 17.16 46.31 -51.29
C PHE A 10 17.71 45.18 -50.41
N CYS A 11 19.04 45.12 -50.17
CA CYS A 11 19.61 44.16 -49.22
C CYS A 11 19.26 44.48 -47.76
N ILE A 12 19.11 45.75 -47.38
CA ILE A 12 18.72 46.12 -46.01
C ILE A 12 17.21 45.87 -45.76
N LEU A 13 16.34 46.08 -46.75
CA LEU A 13 14.92 45.72 -46.61
C LEU A 13 14.70 44.19 -46.63
N LEU A 14 15.48 43.42 -47.41
CA LEU A 14 15.40 41.95 -47.37
C LEU A 14 16.00 41.37 -46.09
N ALA A 15 17.06 41.98 -45.53
CA ALA A 15 17.62 41.59 -44.24
C ALA A 15 16.70 41.99 -43.07
N ALA A 16 15.99 43.12 -43.14
CA ALA A 16 14.99 43.50 -42.14
C ALA A 16 13.75 42.60 -42.21
N PHE A 17 13.33 42.15 -43.40
CA PHE A 17 12.22 41.20 -43.55
C PHE A 17 12.60 39.77 -43.12
N LEU A 18 13.85 39.35 -43.35
CA LEU A 18 14.40 38.09 -42.82
C LEU A 18 14.69 38.15 -41.31
N LEU A 19 14.96 39.32 -40.73
CA LEU A 19 15.05 39.46 -39.27
C LEU A 19 13.68 39.48 -38.60
N ILE A 20 12.63 40.00 -39.25
CA ILE A 20 11.25 39.94 -38.73
C ILE A 20 10.67 38.53 -38.87
N THR A 21 11.04 37.75 -39.90
CA THR A 21 10.64 36.33 -40.01
C THR A 21 11.57 35.38 -39.25
N ALA A 22 12.81 35.74 -38.93
CA ALA A 22 13.66 34.98 -38.00
C ALA A 22 13.33 35.28 -36.52
N PHE A 23 12.77 36.45 -36.20
CA PHE A 23 12.12 36.69 -34.91
C PHE A 23 10.80 35.93 -34.74
N SER A 24 10.29 35.29 -35.79
CA SER A 24 9.14 34.39 -35.75
C SER A 24 9.51 32.93 -35.45
N LEU A 25 10.78 32.59 -35.23
CA LEU A 25 11.22 31.21 -34.93
C LEU A 25 12.17 31.07 -33.73
N THR A 26 12.43 32.15 -33.00
CA THR A 26 13.02 32.10 -31.65
C THR A 26 12.40 33.14 -30.73
N VAL A 27 11.07 33.30 -30.79
CA VAL A 27 10.35 33.24 -29.51
C VAL A 27 10.31 31.76 -29.16
N GLN A 28 11.48 31.25 -28.70
CA GLN A 28 11.48 30.32 -27.60
C GLN A 28 10.49 30.97 -26.67
N ALA A 29 9.31 30.36 -26.50
CA ALA A 29 8.40 30.83 -25.49
C ALA A 29 9.30 30.95 -24.27
N ILE A 30 9.59 32.19 -23.89
CA ILE A 30 9.55 32.55 -22.51
C ILE A 30 8.14 32.10 -22.17
N GLN A 31 7.99 30.81 -21.87
CA GLN A 31 7.22 30.38 -20.75
C GLN A 31 7.75 31.31 -19.69
N VAL A 32 7.07 32.44 -19.54
CA VAL A 32 6.63 32.87 -18.24
C VAL A 32 6.16 31.54 -17.66
N HIS A 33 7.08 30.88 -16.94
CA HIS A 33 6.72 29.76 -16.09
C HIS A 33 5.54 30.34 -15.36
N ALA A 34 4.35 29.83 -15.68
CA ALA A 34 3.18 30.18 -14.93
C ALA A 34 3.56 29.76 -13.52
N GLU A 35 3.94 30.73 -12.69
CA GLU A 35 3.90 30.58 -11.26
C GLU A 35 2.47 30.13 -10.96
N GLY A 36 2.26 28.83 -10.75
CA GLY A 36 0.97 28.36 -10.22
C GLY A 36 0.36 27.08 -10.74
N GLU A 37 1.01 26.22 -11.55
CA GLU A 37 0.50 24.85 -11.68
C GLU A 37 0.97 24.01 -10.49
N GLY A 38 0.09 23.80 -9.52
CA GLY A 38 0.39 23.04 -8.29
C GLY A 38 0.78 21.60 -8.62
N LYS A 39 1.74 21.02 -7.88
CA LYS A 39 2.24 19.65 -8.11
C LYS A 39 1.14 18.60 -7.92
N VAL A 40 0.37 18.77 -6.84
CA VAL A 40 -0.70 17.90 -6.39
C VAL A 40 -1.89 18.77 -5.98
N GLN A 41 -3.10 18.32 -6.29
CA GLN A 41 -4.33 18.89 -5.77
C GLN A 41 -4.91 17.95 -4.73
N VAL A 42 -5.22 18.47 -3.54
CA VAL A 42 -5.85 17.74 -2.44
C VAL A 42 -7.17 18.42 -2.08
N ALA A 43 -8.19 17.62 -1.81
CA ALA A 43 -9.46 18.04 -1.24
C ALA A 43 -9.83 17.16 -0.04
N VAL A 44 -10.46 17.77 0.97
CA VAL A 44 -11.07 17.07 2.11
C VAL A 44 -12.56 17.39 2.12
N GLY A 45 -13.41 16.37 2.10
CA GLY A 45 -14.87 16.53 2.02
C GLY A 45 -15.33 17.42 0.86
N GLY A 46 -14.74 17.21 -0.32
CA GLY A 46 -15.03 18.00 -1.54
C GLY A 46 -14.43 19.40 -1.59
N SER A 47 -13.72 19.84 -0.54
CA SER A 47 -13.14 21.18 -0.46
C SER A 47 -11.63 21.15 -0.68
N VAL A 48 -11.16 21.85 -1.72
CA VAL A 48 -9.72 21.94 -2.04
C VAL A 48 -8.96 22.61 -0.89
N ILE A 49 -7.86 22.00 -0.48
CA ILE A 49 -6.94 22.56 0.54
C ILE A 49 -5.83 23.32 -0.19
N THR A 50 -5.66 24.60 0.14
CA THR A 50 -4.62 25.47 -0.44
C THR A 50 -3.40 25.54 0.47
N SER A 51 -2.25 25.89 -0.11
CA SER A 51 -0.98 25.97 0.62
C SER A 51 -1.04 27.00 1.76
N GLY A 52 -0.57 26.60 2.95
CA GLY A 52 -0.44 27.49 4.11
C GLY A 52 -1.75 27.83 4.84
N GLY A 53 -2.89 27.23 4.46
CA GLY A 53 -4.18 27.48 5.07
C GLY A 53 -4.96 26.21 5.40
N SER A 54 -5.40 26.08 6.65
CA SER A 54 -6.29 25.02 7.09
C SER A 54 -7.75 25.46 6.93
N LYS A 55 -8.50 24.91 5.96
CA LYS A 55 -9.98 25.06 5.95
C LYS A 55 -10.59 24.42 7.20
N TYR A 56 -9.95 23.34 7.68
CA TYR A 56 -10.37 22.56 8.82
C TYR A 56 -9.24 22.52 9.85
N PRO A 57 -9.50 22.75 11.15
CA PRO A 57 -8.47 22.67 12.19
C PRO A 57 -7.71 21.33 12.13
N GLY A 58 -6.38 21.40 12.28
CA GLY A 58 -5.50 20.22 12.26
C GLY A 58 -5.19 19.66 10.87
N ILE A 59 -5.76 20.22 9.78
CA ILE A 59 -5.47 19.78 8.40
C ILE A 59 -4.65 20.86 7.68
N THR A 60 -3.45 20.52 7.24
CA THR A 60 -2.58 21.44 6.48
C THR A 60 -1.98 20.76 5.25
N PHE A 61 -1.75 21.51 4.17
CA PHE A 61 -1.08 21.00 2.98
C PHE A 61 0.13 21.86 2.60
N ASP A 62 1.29 21.22 2.52
CA ASP A 62 2.52 21.79 1.96
C ASP A 62 2.65 21.37 0.49
N LYS A 63 2.57 22.35 -0.41
CA LYS A 63 2.65 22.15 -1.87
C LYS A 63 4.08 21.89 -2.35
N GLU A 64 5.09 22.32 -1.59
CA GLU A 64 6.48 22.17 -2.00
C GLU A 64 6.94 20.74 -1.76
N THR A 65 6.60 20.19 -0.58
CA THR A 65 6.91 18.82 -0.20
C THR A 65 5.82 17.81 -0.56
N CYS A 66 4.69 18.26 -1.12
CA CYS A 66 3.51 17.44 -1.38
C CYS A 66 3.07 16.67 -0.12
N THR A 67 3.01 17.35 1.02
CA THR A 67 2.69 16.75 2.32
C THR A 67 1.36 17.24 2.85
N LEU A 68 0.38 16.35 2.96
CA LEU A 68 -0.88 16.56 3.66
C LEU A 68 -0.71 16.11 5.11
N THR A 69 -0.90 17.00 6.07
CA THR A 69 -0.80 16.67 7.50
C THR A 69 -2.16 16.68 8.15
N PHE A 70 -2.44 15.64 8.94
CA PHE A 70 -3.55 15.57 9.89
C PHE A 70 -2.98 15.54 11.31
N ASP A 71 -3.40 16.47 12.15
CA ASP A 71 -2.99 16.60 13.55
C ASP A 71 -4.23 16.65 14.45
N ASN A 72 -4.52 15.54 15.12
CA ASN A 72 -5.66 15.38 16.03
C ASN A 72 -7.01 15.80 15.41
N VAL A 73 -7.22 15.43 14.14
CA VAL A 73 -8.38 15.84 13.34
C VAL A 73 -9.60 14.97 13.66
N ASN A 74 -10.75 15.60 13.86
CA ASN A 74 -12.05 14.93 13.84
C ASN A 74 -12.93 15.60 12.79
N PHE A 75 -12.95 15.05 11.59
CA PHE A 75 -13.71 15.57 10.46
C PHE A 75 -14.94 14.71 10.21
N VAL A 76 -16.09 15.36 10.10
CA VAL A 76 -17.34 14.74 9.67
C VAL A 76 -17.77 15.42 8.37
N SER A 77 -18.05 14.64 7.32
CA SER A 77 -18.59 15.20 6.08
C SER A 77 -19.94 15.87 6.35
N PRO A 78 -20.35 16.87 5.56
CA PRO A 78 -21.74 17.32 5.58
C PRO A 78 -22.68 16.15 5.22
N ARG A 79 -23.92 16.22 5.71
CA ARG A 79 -25.02 15.41 5.22
C ARG A 79 -25.31 15.68 3.74
N TYR A 80 -25.46 14.62 2.97
CA TYR A 80 -25.88 14.66 1.57
C TYR A 80 -27.39 14.42 1.47
N ALA A 81 -28.07 15.12 0.57
CA ALA A 81 -29.49 14.86 0.30
C ALA A 81 -29.66 13.64 -0.63
N ASP A 82 -30.85 13.04 -0.62
CA ASP A 82 -31.18 11.91 -1.49
C ASP A 82 -30.89 12.27 -2.97
N GLY A 83 -30.09 11.44 -3.64
CA GLY A 83 -29.68 11.67 -5.03
C GLY A 83 -28.45 12.57 -5.24
N ASP A 84 -27.92 13.22 -4.20
CA ASP A 84 -26.67 13.99 -4.29
C ASP A 84 -25.45 13.07 -4.45
N SER A 85 -24.40 13.60 -5.09
CA SER A 85 -23.11 12.90 -5.18
C SER A 85 -22.27 13.12 -3.92
N MET A 86 -21.86 12.03 -3.29
CA MET A 86 -20.97 12.07 -2.14
C MET A 86 -19.54 12.40 -2.58
N PHE A 87 -18.87 13.31 -1.85
CA PHE A 87 -17.44 13.53 -2.03
C PHE A 87 -16.62 12.56 -1.17
N PRO A 88 -15.44 12.11 -1.64
CA PRO A 88 -14.47 11.44 -0.80
C PRO A 88 -14.11 12.29 0.43
N LEU A 89 -13.88 11.63 1.56
CA LEU A 89 -13.33 12.26 2.77
C LEU A 89 -11.94 12.84 2.47
N ILE A 90 -11.13 12.12 1.69
CA ILE A 90 -9.89 12.63 1.11
C ILE A 90 -9.94 12.35 -0.40
N SER A 91 -9.65 13.36 -1.22
CA SER A 91 -9.30 13.13 -2.62
C SER A 91 -8.00 13.83 -2.95
N ALA A 92 -7.07 13.12 -3.57
CA ALA A 92 -5.86 13.71 -4.11
C ALA A 92 -5.64 13.29 -5.56
N ARG A 93 -5.11 14.23 -6.34
CA ARG A 93 -4.82 14.04 -7.75
C ARG A 93 -3.46 14.64 -8.07
N LYS A 94 -2.61 13.85 -8.73
CA LYS A 94 -1.39 14.35 -9.39
C LYS A 94 -1.79 15.32 -10.50
N VAL A 95 -1.14 16.49 -10.52
CA VAL A 95 -1.35 17.53 -11.54
C VAL A 95 -0.14 17.66 -12.47
N SER A 96 1.07 17.35 -11.98
CA SER A 96 2.31 17.35 -12.78
C SER A 96 3.24 16.21 -12.35
N GLU A 97 4.26 15.88 -13.16
CA GLU A 97 5.28 14.87 -12.83
C GLU A 97 6.05 15.18 -11.53
N ALA A 98 6.22 16.46 -11.18
CA ALA A 98 6.81 16.85 -9.90
C ALA A 98 5.94 16.46 -8.68
N GLY A 99 4.70 16.03 -8.90
CA GLY A 99 3.75 15.54 -7.90
C GLY A 99 3.50 14.04 -7.95
N ASP A 100 4.43 13.25 -8.51
CA ASP A 100 4.33 11.78 -8.58
C ASP A 100 4.08 11.12 -7.23
N ASN A 101 4.57 11.75 -6.15
CA ASN A 101 4.47 11.23 -4.80
C ASN A 101 3.66 12.17 -3.90
N LEU A 102 2.89 11.57 -3.00
CA LEU A 102 2.14 12.26 -1.95
C LEU A 102 2.51 11.66 -0.58
N THR A 103 2.83 12.52 0.38
CA THR A 103 2.98 12.12 1.78
C THR A 103 1.76 12.56 2.58
N ILE A 104 1.20 11.64 3.35
CA ILE A 104 0.13 11.91 4.32
C ILE A 104 0.72 11.69 5.73
N ARG A 105 0.98 12.78 6.44
CA ARG A 105 1.56 12.74 7.79
C ARG A 105 0.45 12.78 8.84
N LEU A 106 0.44 11.80 9.72
CA LEU A 106 -0.53 11.61 10.80
C LEU A 106 0.14 11.92 12.14
N ILE A 107 -0.43 12.85 12.89
CA ILE A 107 -0.03 13.19 14.26
C ILE A 107 -1.23 12.95 15.16
N GLY A 108 -1.01 12.23 16.26
CA GLY A 108 -2.07 11.88 17.20
C GLY A 108 -3.18 11.03 16.57
N GLU A 109 -4.40 11.16 17.09
CA GLU A 109 -5.56 10.40 16.64
C GLU A 109 -6.41 11.21 15.66
N ASN A 110 -6.57 10.72 14.44
CA ASN A 110 -7.34 11.38 13.40
C ASN A 110 -8.54 10.50 13.03
N THR A 111 -9.73 11.10 12.92
CA THR A 111 -10.95 10.43 12.48
C THR A 111 -11.60 11.22 11.37
N LEU A 112 -11.87 10.56 10.25
CA LEU A 112 -12.66 11.08 9.15
C LEU A 112 -13.89 10.19 8.97
N SER A 113 -15.08 10.78 8.95
CA SER A 113 -16.32 10.02 8.82
C SER A 113 -17.34 10.72 7.95
N TYR A 114 -18.25 9.94 7.38
CA TYR A 114 -19.49 10.48 6.83
C TYR A 114 -20.51 10.77 7.93
N GLU A 115 -21.25 11.87 7.81
CA GLU A 115 -22.50 12.03 8.55
C GLU A 115 -23.51 11.03 7.97
N ASN A 116 -24.16 10.21 8.83
CA ASN A 116 -25.06 9.11 8.45
C ASN A 116 -25.85 9.43 7.15
N PRO A 117 -25.54 8.76 6.03
CA PRO A 117 -26.24 9.03 4.79
C PRO A 117 -27.68 8.59 4.93
N THR A 118 -28.61 9.48 4.61
CA THR A 118 -30.02 9.12 4.47
C THR A 118 -30.29 8.77 3.01
N GLY A 119 -30.95 7.63 2.77
CA GLY A 119 -31.44 7.27 1.44
C GLY A 119 -30.38 6.81 0.44
N ASP A 120 -30.81 6.71 -0.82
CA ASP A 120 -30.01 6.26 -1.97
C ASP A 120 -29.18 7.44 -2.51
N VAL A 121 -28.14 7.81 -1.76
CA VAL A 121 -27.16 8.84 -2.17
C VAL A 121 -26.36 8.36 -3.36
N ARG A 122 -26.11 9.23 -4.34
CA ARG A 122 -25.34 8.84 -5.54
C ARG A 122 -23.87 8.71 -5.17
N TYR A 123 -23.34 7.52 -5.46
CA TYR A 123 -21.95 7.19 -5.77
C TYR A 123 -20.89 8.19 -5.25
N SER A 124 -20.24 7.84 -4.15
CA SER A 124 -18.81 8.15 -3.99
C SER A 124 -18.04 6.88 -4.31
N GLN A 125 -17.09 6.99 -5.21
CA GLN A 125 -16.15 5.92 -5.54
C GLN A 125 -15.48 5.35 -4.25
N ALA A 126 -14.61 6.12 -3.59
CA ALA A 126 -14.00 5.70 -2.33
C ALA A 126 -14.09 6.77 -1.23
N ALA A 127 -13.94 6.36 0.03
CA ALA A 127 -13.78 7.28 1.15
C ALA A 127 -12.46 8.08 1.05
N VAL A 128 -11.40 7.43 0.60
CA VAL A 128 -10.10 8.05 0.29
C VAL A 128 -9.71 7.69 -1.14
N LEU A 129 -9.48 8.71 -1.97
CA LEU A 129 -9.32 8.50 -3.40
C LEU A 129 -8.08 9.18 -3.97
N PHE A 130 -7.20 8.36 -4.54
CA PHE A 130 -5.93 8.76 -5.14
C PHE A 130 -5.97 8.62 -6.65
N ARG A 131 -5.39 9.59 -7.37
CA ARG A 131 -5.37 9.60 -8.84
C ARG A 131 -4.00 9.97 -9.38
N GLY A 132 -3.38 9.00 -10.06
CA GLY A 132 -2.19 9.19 -10.89
C GLY A 132 -0.87 9.30 -10.12
N PHE A 133 -0.80 8.76 -8.90
CA PHE A 133 0.45 8.79 -8.13
C PHE A 133 1.29 7.56 -8.41
N SER A 134 2.60 7.74 -8.49
CA SER A 134 3.54 6.62 -8.44
C SER A 134 3.59 6.03 -7.03
N SER A 135 3.52 6.89 -6.00
CA SER A 135 3.44 6.44 -4.61
C SER A 135 2.67 7.40 -3.70
N VAL A 136 1.89 6.83 -2.78
CA VAL A 136 1.31 7.53 -1.63
C VAL A 136 1.86 6.89 -0.35
N THR A 137 2.35 7.71 0.58
CA THR A 137 2.94 7.24 1.84
C THR A 137 2.23 7.87 3.04
N PHE A 138 1.62 7.03 3.89
CA PHE A 138 1.18 7.40 5.23
C PHE A 138 2.33 7.26 6.22
N THR A 139 2.54 8.26 7.08
CA THR A 139 3.65 8.30 8.05
C THR A 139 3.30 9.16 9.28
N GLY A 140 4.23 9.32 10.23
CA GLY A 140 4.14 10.27 11.33
C GLY A 140 3.81 9.67 12.70
N GLY A 141 3.62 8.34 12.78
CA GLY A 141 3.35 7.64 14.04
C GLY A 141 1.92 7.74 14.56
N GLY A 142 1.08 8.60 13.99
CA GLY A 142 -0.31 8.76 14.38
C GLY A 142 -1.26 7.71 13.80
N THR A 143 -2.53 7.85 14.14
CA THR A 143 -3.62 6.99 13.69
C THR A 143 -4.54 7.75 12.74
N LEU A 144 -5.03 7.08 11.70
CA LEU A 144 -6.12 7.54 10.85
C LEU A 144 -7.27 6.53 10.88
N ASN A 145 -8.42 6.96 11.38
CA ASN A 145 -9.67 6.22 11.39
C ASN A 145 -10.56 6.70 10.24
N ILE A 146 -10.82 5.84 9.28
CA ILE A 146 -11.68 6.09 8.11
C ILE A 146 -12.99 5.35 8.35
N LYS A 147 -14.05 6.10 8.67
CA LYS A 147 -15.41 5.54 8.81
C LYS A 147 -16.14 5.72 7.49
N CYS A 148 -16.19 4.66 6.70
CA CYS A 148 -16.89 4.62 5.43
C CYS A 148 -18.41 4.72 5.69
N GLY A 149 -19.14 5.23 4.70
CA GLY A 149 -20.57 5.43 4.81
C GLY A 149 -21.24 5.54 3.45
N GLY A 150 -22.53 5.21 3.40
CA GLY A 150 -23.32 5.30 2.16
C GLY A 150 -22.73 4.41 1.09
N SER A 151 -22.83 4.82 -0.17
CA SER A 151 -22.40 4.00 -1.31
C SER A 151 -20.92 4.12 -1.65
N ASN A 152 -20.03 4.20 -0.65
CA ASN A 152 -18.59 3.99 -0.89
C ASN A 152 -18.38 2.58 -1.45
N ASP A 153 -17.66 2.43 -2.56
CA ASP A 153 -17.21 1.11 -3.03
C ASP A 153 -15.83 0.73 -2.51
N ALA A 154 -15.09 1.69 -1.95
CA ALA A 154 -13.85 1.41 -1.25
C ALA A 154 -13.53 2.32 -0.05
N GLY A 155 -12.71 1.82 0.87
CA GLY A 155 -12.07 2.63 1.91
C GLY A 155 -10.98 3.52 1.33
N ILE A 156 -9.98 2.91 0.71
CA ILE A 156 -8.91 3.58 -0.05
C ILE A 156 -8.90 3.03 -1.48
N GLU A 157 -8.86 3.89 -2.48
CA GLU A 157 -8.77 3.48 -3.89
C GLU A 157 -7.74 4.29 -4.68
N PHE A 158 -7.02 3.60 -5.56
CA PHE A 158 -6.21 4.20 -6.62
C PHE A 158 -6.97 4.13 -7.95
N PHE A 159 -7.52 5.26 -8.38
CA PHE A 159 -8.32 5.31 -9.59
C PHE A 159 -7.49 5.55 -10.85
N ARG A 160 -7.73 4.72 -11.87
CA ARG A 160 -7.09 4.80 -13.18
C ARG A 160 -7.82 5.77 -14.10
N ALA A 161 -7.19 6.90 -14.41
CA ALA A 161 -7.50 7.62 -15.65
C ALA A 161 -6.93 6.82 -16.84
N THR A 162 -7.75 6.59 -17.87
CA THR A 162 -7.40 5.75 -19.03
C THR A 162 -6.04 6.14 -19.65
N GLY A 163 -5.23 5.13 -20.00
CA GLY A 163 -4.00 5.31 -20.81
C GLY A 163 -2.67 5.36 -20.06
N TYR A 164 -2.66 5.33 -18.73
CA TYR A 164 -1.42 5.37 -17.93
C TYR A 164 -1.25 4.12 -17.06
N LEU A 165 -0.02 3.62 -16.99
CA LEU A 165 0.43 2.56 -16.08
C LEU A 165 1.18 3.25 -14.94
N TYR A 166 0.46 3.70 -13.92
CA TYR A 166 1.08 4.17 -12.69
C TYR A 166 1.46 2.98 -11.82
N ASP A 167 2.49 3.11 -11.01
CA ASP A 167 2.84 2.06 -10.04
C ASP A 167 1.76 1.97 -8.94
N ASP A 168 1.08 3.09 -8.61
CA ASP A 168 0.04 3.19 -7.57
C ASP A 168 0.44 2.46 -6.27
N ASN A 169 1.67 2.75 -5.81
CA ASN A 169 2.20 2.17 -4.59
C ASN A 169 1.58 2.83 -3.36
N LEU A 170 1.11 2.03 -2.41
CA LEU A 170 0.67 2.49 -1.10
C LEU A 170 1.66 2.03 -0.03
N ASN A 171 2.25 2.98 0.69
CA ASN A 171 3.13 2.71 1.82
C ASN A 171 2.47 3.18 3.13
N ILE A 172 2.48 2.33 4.14
CA ILE A 172 2.07 2.63 5.51
C ILE A 172 3.32 2.45 6.38
N ASP A 173 3.84 3.56 6.91
CA ASP A 173 5.16 3.62 7.54
C ASP A 173 5.04 4.08 9.00
N GLY A 174 5.09 3.10 9.92
CA GLY A 174 5.05 3.30 11.36
C GLY A 174 3.79 3.99 11.90
N CYS A 175 2.69 3.99 11.14
CA CYS A 175 1.40 4.56 11.53
C CYS A 175 0.28 3.53 11.51
N THR A 176 -0.85 3.87 12.13
CA THR A 176 -2.04 3.01 12.17
C THR A 176 -3.13 3.54 11.24
N ILE A 177 -3.65 2.68 10.36
CA ILE A 177 -4.79 2.97 9.49
C ILE A 177 -5.92 2.01 9.83
N ASN A 178 -7.07 2.56 10.21
CA ASN A 178 -8.29 1.81 10.49
C ASN A 178 -9.34 2.15 9.43
N ILE A 179 -9.85 1.14 8.73
CA ILE A 179 -10.91 1.26 7.73
C ILE A 179 -12.13 0.52 8.25
N ASP A 180 -13.19 1.26 8.54
CA ASP A 180 -14.45 0.74 9.08
C ASP A 180 -15.57 0.93 8.06
N ALA A 181 -16.08 -0.17 7.53
CA ALA A 181 -17.17 -0.22 6.58
C ALA A 181 -18.52 -0.59 7.21
N SER A 182 -18.65 -0.56 8.54
CA SER A 182 -19.86 -1.00 9.25
C SER A 182 -21.14 -0.26 8.83
N ASN A 183 -21.02 0.99 8.35
CA ASN A 183 -22.15 1.82 7.92
C ASN A 183 -22.19 2.08 6.39
N CYS A 184 -21.52 1.23 5.62
CA CYS A 184 -21.41 1.37 4.17
C CYS A 184 -22.36 0.40 3.44
N SER A 185 -22.95 0.84 2.33
CA SER A 185 -23.82 0.03 1.48
C SER A 185 -23.12 -0.53 0.24
N GLY A 186 -21.83 -0.24 0.04
CA GLY A 186 -21.07 -0.65 -1.13
C GLY A 186 -21.52 0.06 -2.42
N LEU A 187 -21.15 -0.49 -3.57
CA LEU A 187 -21.65 -0.04 -4.87
C LEU A 187 -23.18 -0.02 -4.90
N ALA A 188 -23.76 1.04 -5.48
CA ALA A 188 -25.21 1.17 -5.68
C ALA A 188 -25.71 0.59 -7.02
N GLN A 189 -24.81 0.35 -7.99
CA GLN A 189 -25.17 -0.18 -9.30
C GLN A 189 -25.80 -1.58 -9.18
N GLU A 190 -26.97 -1.80 -9.78
CA GLU A 190 -27.77 -3.04 -9.59
C GLU A 190 -26.95 -4.33 -9.74
N ASP A 191 -26.16 -4.46 -10.81
CA ASP A 191 -25.35 -5.66 -11.08
C ASP A 191 -24.16 -5.85 -10.12
N LEU A 192 -23.75 -4.79 -9.43
CA LEU A 192 -22.57 -4.77 -8.56
C LEU A 192 -22.94 -4.41 -7.11
N LYS A 193 -24.23 -4.44 -6.77
CA LYS A 193 -24.75 -3.87 -5.54
C LYS A 193 -24.12 -4.50 -4.30
N GLY A 194 -23.65 -3.68 -3.38
CA GLY A 194 -23.04 -4.15 -2.13
C GLY A 194 -21.60 -4.65 -2.30
N ARG A 195 -20.94 -4.40 -3.44
CA ARG A 195 -19.49 -4.62 -3.55
C ARG A 195 -18.74 -3.55 -2.77
N TYR A 196 -17.76 -3.97 -1.99
CA TYR A 196 -16.87 -3.11 -1.24
C TYR A 196 -15.45 -3.67 -1.17
N ALA A 197 -14.45 -2.79 -1.26
CA ALA A 197 -13.05 -3.11 -0.99
C ALA A 197 -12.42 -2.20 0.07
N GLY A 198 -11.78 -2.74 1.11
CA GLY A 198 -11.09 -1.91 2.10
C GLY A 198 -9.99 -1.07 1.44
N ILE A 199 -9.09 -1.73 0.72
CA ILE A 199 -8.13 -1.11 -0.21
C ILE A 199 -8.39 -1.68 -1.60
N ASN A 200 -8.58 -0.80 -2.59
CA ASN A 200 -8.93 -1.17 -3.95
C ASN A 200 -7.93 -0.66 -5.00
N ASP A 201 -7.71 -1.48 -6.03
CA ASP A 201 -6.88 -1.18 -7.21
C ASP A 201 -5.45 -0.69 -6.92
N VAL A 202 -4.91 -1.06 -5.76
CA VAL A 202 -3.52 -0.77 -5.40
C VAL A 202 -2.56 -1.61 -6.25
N GLY A 203 -1.47 -1.01 -6.72
CA GLY A 203 -0.43 -1.73 -7.45
C GLY A 203 0.47 -2.54 -6.51
N ASN A 204 1.18 -1.86 -5.61
CA ASN A 204 1.91 -2.51 -4.52
C ASN A 204 1.52 -1.92 -3.17
N LEU A 205 1.49 -2.75 -2.13
CA LEU A 205 1.22 -2.34 -0.75
C LEU A 205 2.41 -2.70 0.14
N VAL A 206 2.89 -1.75 0.94
CA VAL A 206 3.96 -1.98 1.91
C VAL A 206 3.53 -1.47 3.28
N LEU A 207 3.53 -2.35 4.28
CA LEU A 207 3.45 -2.01 5.70
C LEU A 207 4.85 -2.20 6.28
N LYS A 208 5.38 -1.19 6.95
CA LYS A 208 6.73 -1.25 7.55
C LYS A 208 6.84 -0.44 8.85
N ASN A 209 7.91 -0.71 9.60
CA ASN A 209 8.32 0.07 10.77
C ASN A 209 7.27 0.11 11.90
N GLY A 210 6.60 -1.01 12.19
CA GLY A 210 5.55 -1.07 13.20
C GLY A 210 4.20 -0.54 12.73
N ALA A 211 3.96 -0.51 11.42
CA ALA A 211 2.67 -0.09 10.87
C ALA A 211 1.55 -1.07 11.24
N SER A 212 0.32 -0.54 11.34
CA SER A 212 -0.88 -1.35 11.55
C SER A 212 -1.95 -0.96 10.54
N LEU A 213 -2.48 -1.95 9.81
CA LEU A 213 -3.63 -1.78 8.93
C LEU A 213 -4.77 -2.69 9.41
N ASN A 214 -5.89 -2.08 9.77
CA ASN A 214 -7.07 -2.77 10.27
C ASN A 214 -8.25 -2.47 9.35
N ILE A 215 -8.92 -3.52 8.87
CA ILE A 215 -10.10 -3.41 7.98
C ILE A 215 -11.24 -4.22 8.58
N SER A 216 -12.40 -3.58 8.78
CA SER A 216 -13.59 -4.23 9.33
C SER A 216 -14.88 -3.72 8.68
N ALA A 217 -15.96 -4.49 8.86
CA ALA A 217 -17.32 -4.15 8.43
C ALA A 217 -18.33 -4.73 9.41
N LYS A 218 -18.08 -4.53 10.71
CA LYS A 218 -18.74 -5.22 11.80
C LYS A 218 -20.25 -5.04 11.76
N GLY A 219 -20.98 -6.14 11.76
CA GLY A 219 -22.44 -6.10 11.81
C GLY A 219 -23.11 -5.58 10.53
N ASN A 220 -22.34 -5.31 9.47
CA ASN A 220 -22.86 -4.86 8.19
C ASN A 220 -23.60 -6.00 7.49
N ASN A 221 -24.78 -5.74 6.93
CA ASN A 221 -25.57 -6.71 6.17
C ASN A 221 -25.95 -6.22 4.76
N GLU A 222 -25.43 -5.07 4.33
CA GLU A 222 -25.66 -4.47 3.02
C GLU A 222 -24.54 -4.83 2.02
N ILE A 223 -23.31 -5.00 2.53
CA ILE A 223 -22.17 -5.44 1.72
C ILE A 223 -22.32 -6.94 1.42
N THR A 224 -22.46 -7.28 0.15
CA THR A 224 -22.66 -8.66 -0.32
C THR A 224 -21.40 -9.27 -0.94
N ASP A 225 -20.44 -8.45 -1.37
CA ASP A 225 -19.14 -8.86 -1.90
C ASP A 225 -18.05 -7.99 -1.26
N PHE A 226 -17.35 -8.56 -0.27
CA PHE A 226 -16.34 -7.85 0.50
C PHE A 226 -14.95 -8.27 0.06
N THR A 227 -14.05 -7.31 -0.12
CA THR A 227 -12.62 -7.58 -0.25
C THR A 227 -11.85 -6.72 0.73
N GLY A 228 -10.98 -7.30 1.57
CA GLY A 228 -10.15 -6.48 2.45
C GLY A 228 -9.13 -5.67 1.65
N ILE A 229 -8.23 -6.37 0.94
CA ILE A 229 -7.26 -5.77 0.03
C ILE A 229 -7.42 -6.38 -1.36
N TYR A 230 -7.71 -5.55 -2.34
CA TYR A 230 -7.76 -5.91 -3.75
C TYR A 230 -6.59 -5.26 -4.49
N ASN A 231 -5.63 -6.09 -4.86
CA ASN A 231 -4.52 -5.69 -5.70
C ASN A 231 -4.97 -5.61 -7.16
N ARG A 232 -4.43 -4.66 -7.92
CA ARG A 232 -4.91 -4.32 -9.26
C ARG A 232 -4.97 -5.54 -10.18
N GLY A 233 -6.13 -5.78 -10.79
CA GLY A 233 -6.28 -6.80 -11.83
C GLY A 233 -5.83 -6.28 -13.20
N ALA A 234 -4.92 -6.98 -13.90
CA ALA A 234 -4.80 -6.94 -15.37
C ALA A 234 -3.73 -7.89 -15.94
N SER A 235 -4.01 -8.38 -17.14
CA SER A 235 -3.24 -9.27 -18.03
C SER A 235 -1.88 -8.75 -18.54
N ALA A 236 -1.32 -7.70 -17.93
CA ALA A 236 -0.05 -7.11 -18.35
C ALA A 236 0.69 -6.33 -17.24
N SER A 237 0.29 -6.45 -15.97
CA SER A 237 1.00 -5.78 -14.87
C SER A 237 2.37 -6.46 -14.64
N PRO A 238 3.44 -5.70 -14.31
CA PRO A 238 4.64 -6.28 -13.72
C PRO A 238 4.26 -7.06 -12.45
N LEU A 239 5.15 -7.94 -11.98
CA LEU A 239 4.92 -8.70 -10.75
C LEU A 239 4.59 -7.74 -9.59
N GLN A 240 3.41 -7.89 -9.01
CA GLN A 240 2.93 -7.02 -7.93
C GLN A 240 3.27 -7.61 -6.56
N TYR A 241 3.23 -6.81 -5.51
CA TYR A 241 3.52 -7.30 -4.17
C TYR A 241 2.74 -6.60 -3.05
N ILE A 242 2.48 -7.38 -2.02
CA ILE A 242 2.02 -6.92 -0.71
C ILE A 242 3.07 -7.35 0.30
N ASN A 243 3.78 -6.39 0.87
CA ASN A 243 4.81 -6.65 1.88
C ASN A 243 4.35 -6.17 3.25
N ILE A 244 4.47 -7.03 4.24
CA ILE A 244 4.18 -6.76 5.64
C ILE A 244 5.48 -7.03 6.39
N LEU A 245 6.13 -5.95 6.85
CA LEU A 245 7.48 -5.96 7.41
C LEU A 245 7.42 -5.37 8.81
N ASP A 246 7.73 -6.14 9.84
CA ASP A 246 7.67 -5.67 11.24
C ASP A 246 6.34 -4.97 11.56
N SER A 247 5.23 -5.52 11.05
CA SER A 247 3.95 -4.81 10.99
C SER A 247 2.76 -5.76 11.17
N THR A 248 1.58 -5.17 11.33
CA THR A 248 0.33 -5.91 11.55
C THR A 248 -0.68 -5.62 10.45
N LEU A 249 -1.18 -6.67 9.81
CA LEU A 249 -2.38 -6.63 8.98
C LEU A 249 -3.51 -7.38 9.67
N THR A 250 -4.66 -6.72 9.86
CA THR A 250 -5.85 -7.34 10.44
C THR A 250 -7.06 -7.09 9.55
N ILE A 251 -7.76 -8.15 9.17
CA ILE A 251 -9.02 -8.11 8.41
C ILE A 251 -10.02 -8.99 9.15
N LYS A 252 -10.92 -8.40 9.93
CA LYS A 252 -11.83 -9.11 10.83
C LYS A 252 -13.16 -8.40 10.92
N GLU A 253 -14.11 -9.03 11.62
CA GLU A 253 -15.46 -8.48 11.83
C GLU A 253 -16.06 -8.09 10.46
N THR A 254 -16.00 -9.03 9.51
CA THR A 254 -16.47 -8.85 8.11
C THR A 254 -18.00 -8.75 8.05
N PRO A 255 -18.60 -8.37 6.91
CA PRO A 255 -20.06 -8.27 6.82
C PRO A 255 -20.72 -9.62 7.09
N ILE A 256 -21.85 -9.55 7.79
CA ILE A 256 -22.71 -10.68 8.10
C ILE A 256 -23.32 -11.19 6.80
N ASN A 257 -23.15 -12.48 6.52
CA ASN A 257 -23.75 -13.16 5.39
C ASN A 257 -23.38 -12.57 4.00
N ALA A 258 -22.23 -11.90 3.88
CA ALA A 258 -21.70 -11.59 2.54
C ALA A 258 -21.61 -12.89 1.72
N ASN A 259 -22.07 -12.84 0.46
CA ASN A 259 -22.09 -14.00 -0.42
C ASN A 259 -20.68 -14.52 -0.70
N MET A 260 -19.71 -13.61 -0.82
CA MET A 260 -18.32 -13.94 -1.05
C MET A 260 -17.44 -12.86 -0.42
N SER A 261 -16.53 -13.25 0.47
CA SER A 261 -15.52 -12.36 1.05
C SER A 261 -14.11 -12.78 0.65
N LYS A 262 -13.25 -11.83 0.32
CA LYS A 262 -11.81 -12.07 0.17
C LYS A 262 -11.05 -11.25 1.20
N GLY A 263 -10.09 -11.85 1.90
CA GLY A 263 -9.22 -11.11 2.80
C GLY A 263 -8.24 -10.29 1.96
N VAL A 264 -7.31 -10.99 1.33
CA VAL A 264 -6.33 -10.42 0.41
C VAL A 264 -6.46 -11.10 -0.95
N CYS A 265 -6.62 -10.31 -2.01
CA CYS A 265 -6.66 -10.78 -3.39
C CYS A 265 -5.49 -10.19 -4.19
N ILE A 266 -4.64 -11.04 -4.73
CA ILE A 266 -3.41 -10.67 -5.44
C ILE A 266 -3.46 -11.20 -6.86
N TYR A 267 -3.16 -10.34 -7.82
CA TYR A 267 -3.04 -10.72 -9.23
C TYR A 267 -1.58 -10.70 -9.64
N ASN A 268 -1.07 -11.84 -10.10
CA ASN A 268 0.30 -11.98 -10.60
C ASN A 268 1.34 -11.35 -9.65
N GLY A 269 1.42 -11.85 -8.41
CA GLY A 269 2.20 -11.19 -7.38
C GLY A 269 2.31 -11.99 -6.09
N TYR A 270 3.10 -11.50 -5.15
CA TYR A 270 3.36 -12.19 -3.89
C TYR A 270 2.87 -11.42 -2.66
N LEU A 271 2.51 -12.18 -1.62
CA LEU A 271 2.32 -11.68 -0.26
C LEU A 271 3.56 -12.09 0.54
N TYR A 272 4.33 -11.13 1.03
CA TYR A 272 5.46 -11.39 1.93
C TYR A 272 5.12 -10.89 3.33
N ALA A 273 5.24 -11.78 4.32
CA ALA A 273 5.16 -11.45 5.74
C ALA A 273 6.51 -11.78 6.41
N GLY A 274 7.19 -10.74 6.90
CA GLY A 274 8.46 -10.84 7.62
C GLY A 274 8.35 -10.22 9.00
N ASN A 275 8.64 -10.99 10.05
CA ASN A 275 8.53 -10.58 11.45
C ASN A 275 7.20 -9.85 11.77
N SER A 276 6.11 -10.39 11.25
CA SER A 276 4.83 -9.67 11.17
C SER A 276 3.68 -10.50 11.70
N VAL A 277 2.56 -9.83 11.95
CA VAL A 277 1.29 -10.47 12.32
C VAL A 277 0.29 -10.27 11.19
N VAL A 278 -0.24 -11.36 10.66
CA VAL A 278 -1.29 -11.33 9.64
C VAL A 278 -2.49 -12.10 10.16
N ASP A 279 -3.61 -11.40 10.37
CA ASP A 279 -4.78 -11.99 10.97
C ASP A 279 -6.04 -11.69 10.13
N ILE A 280 -6.53 -12.71 9.44
CA ILE A 280 -7.65 -12.61 8.51
C ILE A 280 -8.75 -13.57 8.96
N ASN A 281 -9.88 -13.04 9.39
CA ASN A 281 -11.05 -13.82 9.82
C ASN A 281 -12.28 -13.43 9.02
N LEU A 282 -12.72 -14.34 8.14
CA LEU A 282 -13.89 -14.17 7.27
C LEU A 282 -15.07 -15.06 7.68
N THR A 283 -15.09 -15.56 8.92
CA THR A 283 -16.10 -16.54 9.37
C THR A 283 -17.54 -16.00 9.45
N GLU A 284 -17.72 -14.69 9.47
CA GLU A 284 -19.06 -14.06 9.42
C GLU A 284 -19.69 -14.06 8.01
N SER A 285 -18.88 -14.31 6.97
CA SER A 285 -19.34 -14.40 5.58
C SER A 285 -19.80 -15.81 5.21
N VAL A 286 -20.66 -15.93 4.20
CA VAL A 286 -21.16 -17.24 3.73
C VAL A 286 -20.05 -18.04 3.07
N ASN A 287 -19.32 -17.41 2.16
CA ASN A 287 -18.17 -18.00 1.47
C ASN A 287 -16.97 -17.06 1.59
N GLY A 288 -15.75 -17.59 1.50
CA GLY A 288 -14.61 -16.70 1.37
C GLY A 288 -13.25 -17.30 1.10
N TYR A 289 -12.35 -16.40 0.73
CA TYR A 289 -10.94 -16.67 0.46
C TYR A 289 -10.08 -15.79 1.37
N ALA A 290 -9.40 -16.35 2.37
CA ALA A 290 -8.57 -15.50 3.24
C ALA A 290 -7.40 -14.88 2.47
N VAL A 291 -6.67 -15.69 1.70
CA VAL A 291 -5.69 -15.24 0.70
C VAL A 291 -6.02 -15.87 -0.65
N ARG A 292 -6.15 -15.04 -1.69
CA ARG A 292 -6.47 -15.47 -3.05
C ARG A 292 -5.44 -14.94 -4.04
N PHE A 293 -4.76 -15.85 -4.72
CA PHE A 293 -3.90 -15.55 -5.86
C PHE A 293 -4.68 -15.82 -7.16
N GLN A 294 -4.93 -14.78 -7.94
CA GLN A 294 -5.59 -14.89 -9.23
C GLN A 294 -4.57 -14.98 -10.37
N GLU A 295 -4.71 -16.03 -11.18
CA GLU A 295 -3.81 -16.35 -12.28
C GLU A 295 -4.11 -15.54 -13.55
N LEU A 296 -3.06 -15.22 -14.31
CA LEU A 296 -3.20 -14.74 -15.70
C LEU A 296 -3.44 -15.93 -16.64
N THR A 297 -4.22 -15.69 -17.69
CA THR A 297 -4.61 -16.71 -18.69
C THR A 297 -3.44 -17.35 -19.46
N SER A 298 -2.20 -16.85 -19.30
CA SER A 298 -1.03 -17.18 -20.14
C SER A 298 0.05 -18.07 -19.51
N GLY A 299 -0.16 -18.66 -18.32
CA GLY A 299 0.41 -19.98 -18.02
C GLY A 299 1.72 -20.11 -17.23
N GLU A 300 2.24 -19.09 -16.54
CA GLU A 300 3.21 -19.29 -15.45
C GLU A 300 2.70 -18.58 -14.19
N ASN A 301 2.43 -19.33 -13.12
CA ASN A 301 1.99 -18.76 -11.85
C ASN A 301 3.23 -18.41 -11.02
N LEU A 302 3.60 -17.13 -10.99
CA LEU A 302 4.65 -16.58 -10.13
C LEU A 302 4.11 -16.07 -8.79
N SER A 303 2.81 -16.26 -8.54
CA SER A 303 2.19 -15.72 -7.33
C SER A 303 2.55 -16.58 -6.14
N GLU A 304 2.90 -15.97 -5.02
CA GLU A 304 3.51 -16.69 -3.90
C GLU A 304 3.14 -16.06 -2.55
N LEU A 305 2.86 -16.89 -1.56
CA LEU A 305 2.89 -16.50 -0.15
C LEU A 305 4.27 -16.81 0.39
N ARG A 306 4.95 -15.80 0.92
CA ARG A 306 6.25 -15.92 1.57
C ARG A 306 6.10 -15.60 3.04
N VAL A 307 6.55 -16.52 3.88
CA VAL A 307 6.43 -16.40 5.33
C VAL A 307 7.81 -16.48 5.95
N TYR A 308 8.10 -15.52 6.80
CA TYR A 308 9.35 -15.43 7.52
C TYR A 308 9.12 -14.92 8.94
N TYR A 309 9.38 -15.76 9.95
CA TYR A 309 9.22 -15.44 11.38
C TYR A 309 7.93 -14.66 11.69
N SER A 310 6.80 -15.07 11.10
CA SER A 310 5.54 -14.33 11.21
C SER A 310 4.44 -15.21 11.83
N ASP A 311 3.58 -14.60 12.65
CA ASP A 311 2.34 -15.24 13.11
C ASP A 311 1.24 -14.92 12.10
N ILE A 312 0.83 -15.94 11.35
CA ILE A 312 -0.23 -15.86 10.37
C ILE A 312 -1.41 -16.69 10.85
N SER A 313 -2.56 -16.04 11.00
CA SER A 313 -3.83 -16.67 11.35
C SER A 313 -4.86 -16.37 10.27
N LEU A 314 -5.30 -17.39 9.54
CA LEU A 314 -6.27 -17.28 8.45
C LEU A 314 -7.49 -18.15 8.75
N GLN A 315 -8.69 -17.59 8.63
CA GLN A 315 -9.92 -18.33 8.86
C GLN A 315 -11.05 -17.92 7.90
N THR A 316 -11.78 -18.90 7.41
CA THR A 316 -12.98 -18.75 6.57
C THR A 316 -14.12 -19.63 7.09
N ALA A 317 -15.33 -19.45 6.54
CA ALA A 317 -16.40 -20.43 6.74
C ALA A 317 -15.98 -21.82 6.20
N MET A 318 -16.43 -22.90 6.85
CA MET A 318 -16.18 -24.27 6.38
C MET A 318 -17.25 -24.69 5.36
N ASN A 319 -16.93 -24.64 4.08
CA ASN A 319 -17.77 -25.17 3.01
C ASN A 319 -16.98 -25.36 1.70
N ASN A 320 -17.62 -25.95 0.69
CA ASN A 320 -16.99 -26.27 -0.59
C ASN A 320 -16.57 -25.03 -1.41
N TYR A 321 -17.04 -23.84 -1.06
CA TYR A 321 -16.78 -22.59 -1.78
C TYR A 321 -15.79 -21.67 -1.06
N SER A 322 -15.26 -22.09 0.09
CA SER A 322 -14.33 -21.31 0.90
C SER A 322 -12.96 -21.96 0.98
N ARG A 323 -11.89 -21.17 0.97
CA ARG A 323 -10.51 -21.64 1.12
C ARG A 323 -9.70 -20.62 1.92
N VAL A 324 -8.89 -21.05 2.88
CA VAL A 324 -7.95 -20.11 3.55
C VAL A 324 -6.87 -19.61 2.58
N ILE A 325 -6.41 -20.45 1.65
CA ILE A 325 -5.50 -20.07 0.56
C ILE A 325 -6.04 -20.65 -0.74
N GLU A 326 -6.15 -19.84 -1.80
CA GLU A 326 -6.47 -20.28 -3.17
C GLU A 326 -5.39 -19.78 -4.16
N GLY A 327 -4.85 -20.69 -4.97
CA GLY A 327 -3.78 -20.40 -5.95
C GLY A 327 -2.39 -20.14 -5.33
N GLY A 328 -1.40 -19.94 -6.21
CA GLY A 328 -0.04 -19.47 -5.87
C GLY A 328 0.97 -20.57 -5.49
N THR A 329 2.09 -20.19 -4.88
CA THR A 329 3.03 -21.07 -4.16
C THR A 329 3.13 -20.64 -2.70
N LEU A 330 3.62 -21.52 -1.81
CA LEU A 330 4.02 -21.16 -0.46
C LEU A 330 5.51 -21.43 -0.37
N ALA A 331 6.29 -20.36 -0.21
CA ALA A 331 7.71 -20.44 0.04
C ALA A 331 8.00 -20.03 1.49
N GLU A 332 8.89 -20.79 2.11
CA GLU A 332 9.33 -20.56 3.46
C GLU A 332 10.80 -20.16 3.46
N GLU A 333 11.12 -19.07 4.14
CA GLU A 333 12.50 -18.59 4.29
C GLU A 333 13.07 -18.89 5.70
N GLY A 334 12.45 -19.79 6.46
CA GLY A 334 12.79 -20.16 7.85
C GLY A 334 12.20 -21.51 8.24
N SER A 335 12.03 -21.76 9.55
CA SER A 335 11.30 -22.94 10.05
C SER A 335 10.03 -22.52 10.80
N SER A 336 8.91 -23.15 10.44
CA SER A 336 7.56 -22.77 10.85
C SER A 336 6.76 -24.00 11.24
N ILE A 337 5.92 -23.84 12.26
CA ILE A 337 4.90 -24.82 12.62
C ILE A 337 3.63 -24.47 11.86
N TYR A 338 3.11 -25.44 11.12
CA TYR A 338 1.86 -25.33 10.39
C TYR A 338 0.77 -26.05 11.15
N CYS A 339 -0.30 -25.33 11.48
CA CYS A 339 -1.49 -25.92 12.05
C CYS A 339 -2.69 -25.66 11.16
N ALA A 340 -3.49 -26.68 10.89
CA ALA A 340 -4.71 -26.53 10.10
C ALA A 340 -5.88 -27.30 10.72
N GLY A 341 -7.11 -26.88 10.41
CA GLY A 341 -8.30 -27.48 11.00
C GLY A 341 -9.61 -26.91 10.49
N GLU A 342 -10.72 -27.41 11.06
CA GLU A 342 -12.07 -26.92 10.75
C GLU A 342 -12.35 -25.54 11.35
N SER A 343 -11.61 -25.17 12.39
CA SER A 343 -11.68 -23.89 13.09
C SER A 343 -10.35 -23.62 13.80
N MET A 344 -10.16 -22.38 14.30
CA MET A 344 -8.99 -22.04 15.12
C MET A 344 -8.88 -22.85 16.43
N ASP A 345 -10.00 -23.34 16.96
CA ASP A 345 -10.01 -24.18 18.18
C ASP A 345 -9.74 -25.66 17.89
N ALA A 346 -9.86 -26.08 16.63
CA ALA A 346 -9.69 -27.45 16.18
C ALA A 346 -8.38 -27.65 15.37
N LEU A 347 -7.41 -26.75 15.56
CA LEU A 347 -6.13 -26.80 14.89
C LEU A 347 -5.31 -28.03 15.32
N GLN A 348 -4.71 -28.69 14.34
CA GLN A 348 -3.72 -29.74 14.55
C GLN A 348 -2.45 -29.35 13.80
N GLU A 349 -1.30 -29.62 14.41
CA GLU A 349 -0.01 -29.49 13.74
C GLU A 349 0.07 -30.52 12.59
N MET A 350 0.55 -30.08 11.43
CA MET A 350 0.60 -30.88 10.21
C MET A 350 1.86 -30.54 9.41
N GLU A 351 2.28 -31.47 8.56
CA GLU A 351 3.33 -31.19 7.58
C GLU A 351 2.83 -30.18 6.53
N LEU A 352 3.72 -29.33 6.02
CA LEU A 352 3.39 -28.34 4.98
C LEU A 352 2.66 -28.98 3.78
N SER A 353 3.10 -30.16 3.35
CA SER A 353 2.50 -30.89 2.22
C SER A 353 1.05 -31.37 2.47
N GLU A 354 0.64 -31.47 3.73
CA GLU A 354 -0.72 -31.85 4.14
C GLU A 354 -1.64 -30.64 4.18
N VAL A 355 -1.13 -29.49 4.65
CA VAL A 355 -1.84 -28.22 4.62
C VAL A 355 -2.03 -27.74 3.18
N ILE A 356 -0.96 -27.80 2.38
CA ILE A 356 -0.88 -27.26 1.03
C ILE A 356 -0.12 -28.21 0.10
N LYS A 357 -0.76 -28.60 -1.01
CA LYS A 357 -0.10 -29.42 -2.03
C LYS A 357 0.99 -28.63 -2.79
N PRO A 358 2.10 -29.28 -3.22
CA PRO A 358 3.14 -28.63 -4.02
C PRO A 358 2.59 -27.92 -5.29
N GLY A 359 2.94 -26.65 -5.50
CA GLY A 359 2.55 -25.83 -6.67
C GLY A 359 1.16 -25.15 -6.63
N ILE A 360 0.73 -24.70 -5.44
CA ILE A 360 -0.66 -24.49 -4.94
C ILE A 360 -1.79 -24.22 -5.94
N LYS A 361 -2.89 -24.95 -5.71
CA LYS A 361 -4.23 -24.55 -6.15
C LYS A 361 -5.29 -24.40 -5.07
N TYR A 362 -5.14 -24.87 -3.82
CA TYR A 362 -5.89 -24.37 -2.64
C TYR A 362 -5.53 -25.13 -1.34
N CYS A 363 -5.79 -24.52 -0.17
CA CYS A 363 -5.82 -25.17 1.14
C CYS A 363 -7.26 -25.62 1.48
N ASN A 364 -7.43 -26.89 1.87
CA ASN A 364 -8.76 -27.50 2.11
C ASN A 364 -9.34 -27.24 3.49
N TYR A 365 -8.56 -26.62 4.38
CA TYR A 365 -8.98 -26.32 5.73
C TYR A 365 -9.67 -24.96 5.79
N ALA A 366 -10.53 -24.80 6.79
CA ALA A 366 -11.22 -23.54 7.05
C ALA A 366 -10.40 -22.64 7.99
N ALA A 367 -9.42 -23.20 8.69
CA ALA A 367 -8.46 -22.47 9.50
C ALA A 367 -7.03 -22.93 9.17
N LEU A 368 -6.11 -21.96 9.10
CA LEU A 368 -4.68 -22.17 8.97
C LEU A 368 -3.99 -21.20 9.93
N LYS A 369 -3.08 -21.75 10.75
CA LYS A 369 -2.14 -20.99 11.54
C LYS A 369 -0.72 -21.36 11.14
N ILE A 370 0.11 -20.36 10.86
CA ILE A 370 1.54 -20.51 10.63
C ILE A 370 2.22 -19.69 11.72
N VAL A 371 3.09 -20.32 12.49
CA VAL A 371 3.89 -19.63 13.50
C VAL A 371 5.35 -19.99 13.33
N PRO A 372 6.28 -19.12 13.77
CA PRO A 372 7.68 -19.51 13.90
C PRO A 372 7.76 -20.74 14.79
N ASP A 373 8.58 -21.72 14.40
CA ASP A 373 8.69 -22.98 15.15
C ASP A 373 9.40 -22.84 16.51
N GLY A 374 9.95 -21.66 16.80
CA GLY A 374 10.73 -21.38 18.00
C GLY A 374 12.02 -22.21 18.10
N SER A 375 12.34 -23.01 17.08
CA SER A 375 13.62 -23.70 16.95
C SER A 375 14.66 -22.81 16.25
N GLY A 376 14.19 -21.75 15.59
CA GLY A 376 14.99 -20.63 15.13
C GLY A 376 15.72 -19.97 16.29
N GLU A 377 17.06 -19.99 16.24
CA GLU A 377 17.86 -18.98 16.91
C GLU A 377 17.23 -17.62 16.61
N ASP A 378 16.80 -16.90 17.64
CA ASP A 378 16.48 -15.47 17.53
C ASP A 378 17.62 -14.85 16.72
N ILE A 379 17.33 -14.43 15.48
CA ILE A 379 18.31 -13.72 14.66
C ILE A 379 18.58 -12.43 15.39
N THR A 380 19.62 -12.50 16.19
CA THR A 380 19.99 -11.44 17.09
C THR A 380 20.65 -10.41 16.19
N THR A 381 20.03 -9.24 16.05
CA THR A 381 20.60 -8.15 15.27
C THR A 381 22.05 -7.93 15.69
N GLY A 382 22.98 -7.93 14.73
CA GLY A 382 24.41 -7.86 14.95
C GLY A 382 25.15 -9.19 15.12
N ASP A 383 24.46 -10.32 15.35
CA ASP A 383 25.03 -11.67 15.42
C ASP A 383 24.97 -12.34 14.04
N ILE A 384 25.94 -11.99 13.19
CA ILE A 384 25.97 -12.31 11.76
C ILE A 384 26.45 -13.75 11.52
N ASN A 385 27.23 -14.32 12.45
CA ASN A 385 27.64 -15.71 12.38
C ASN A 385 26.76 -16.67 13.21
N GLN A 386 25.77 -16.15 13.94
CA GLN A 386 24.82 -16.91 14.74
C GLN A 386 25.52 -17.77 15.79
N ASP A 387 26.54 -17.22 16.45
CA ASP A 387 27.24 -17.92 17.54
C ASP A 387 26.74 -17.54 18.93
N GLY A 388 25.70 -16.70 19.00
CA GLY A 388 25.10 -16.17 20.22
C GLY A 388 25.87 -14.99 20.82
N GLN A 389 26.92 -14.47 20.16
CA GLN A 389 27.75 -13.38 20.66
C GLN A 389 28.04 -12.32 19.60
N ILE A 390 27.48 -11.12 19.76
CA ILE A 390 27.79 -9.97 18.90
C ILE A 390 29.22 -9.47 19.16
N ASN A 391 30.16 -9.80 18.27
CA ASN A 391 31.58 -9.57 18.49
C ASN A 391 32.35 -9.18 17.21
N LEU A 392 33.69 -9.24 17.25
CA LEU A 392 34.54 -8.84 16.12
C LEU A 392 34.37 -9.74 14.90
N VAL A 393 33.97 -11.00 15.08
CA VAL A 393 33.73 -11.95 13.98
C VAL A 393 32.56 -11.47 13.13
N ASP A 394 31.48 -10.99 13.73
CA ASP A 394 30.34 -10.41 13.02
C ASP A 394 30.72 -9.15 12.27
N LEU A 395 31.47 -8.26 12.93
CA LEU A 395 31.99 -7.05 12.30
C LEU A 395 32.81 -7.37 11.05
N MET A 396 33.64 -8.41 11.09
CA MET A 396 34.44 -8.84 9.95
C MET A 396 33.59 -9.42 8.83
N LYS A 397 32.52 -10.16 9.15
CA LYS A 397 31.56 -10.66 8.16
C LYS A 397 30.78 -9.52 7.49
N CYS A 398 30.28 -8.57 8.27
CA CYS A 398 29.65 -7.34 7.77
C CYS A 398 30.61 -6.55 6.86
N LEU A 399 31.87 -6.40 7.28
CA LEU A 399 32.89 -5.70 6.50
C LEU A 399 33.18 -6.41 5.17
N ASN A 400 33.25 -7.74 5.17
CA ASN A 400 33.48 -8.53 3.96
C ASN A 400 32.30 -8.40 2.97
N HIS A 401 31.07 -8.36 3.49
CA HIS A 401 29.86 -8.08 2.72
C HIS A 401 29.92 -6.72 2.03
N VAL A 402 30.09 -5.66 2.83
CA VAL A 402 30.14 -4.28 2.34
C VAL A 402 31.32 -4.08 1.39
N GLY A 403 32.44 -4.73 1.67
CA GLY A 403 33.64 -4.75 0.83
C GLY A 403 33.55 -5.67 -0.40
N ARG A 404 32.43 -6.38 -0.61
CA ARG A 404 32.18 -7.34 -1.69
C ARG A 404 33.23 -8.45 -1.83
N LYS A 405 33.89 -8.81 -0.73
CA LYS A 405 34.85 -9.92 -0.68
C LYS A 405 34.13 -11.25 -0.54
N GLU A 406 33.05 -11.26 0.24
CA GLU A 406 32.19 -12.40 0.51
C GLU A 406 30.80 -11.85 0.79
N LEU A 407 29.80 -12.30 0.04
CA LEU A 407 28.42 -11.82 0.21
C LEU A 407 27.73 -12.63 1.30
N LEU A 408 26.84 -11.96 2.03
CA LEU A 408 26.02 -12.54 3.07
C LEU A 408 24.68 -12.84 2.43
N GLU A 409 24.07 -13.93 2.87
CA GLU A 409 22.79 -14.42 2.35
C GLU A 409 21.95 -14.91 3.54
N GLY A 410 20.64 -15.02 3.33
CA GLY A 410 19.72 -15.55 4.34
C GLY A 410 19.79 -14.82 5.68
N GLU A 411 19.92 -15.59 6.75
CA GLU A 411 19.87 -15.11 8.13
C GLU A 411 21.03 -14.19 8.49
N ALA A 412 22.23 -14.45 7.96
CA ALA A 412 23.40 -13.61 8.18
C ALA A 412 23.25 -12.22 7.56
N LEU A 413 22.55 -12.11 6.42
CA LEU A 413 22.23 -10.82 5.81
C LEU A 413 21.22 -10.04 6.65
N LYS A 414 20.22 -10.74 7.22
CA LYS A 414 19.19 -10.16 8.08
C LYS A 414 19.76 -9.71 9.44
N ALA A 415 20.66 -10.50 10.04
CA ALA A 415 21.39 -10.10 11.25
C ALA A 415 22.31 -8.89 11.01
N ALA A 416 22.83 -8.74 9.78
CA ALA A 416 23.72 -7.64 9.42
C ALA A 416 22.98 -6.34 9.06
N ASP A 417 21.67 -6.37 8.83
CA ASP A 417 20.82 -5.19 8.61
C ASP A 417 20.40 -4.59 9.96
N ILE A 418 21.29 -3.79 10.53
CA ILE A 418 21.16 -3.30 11.91
C ILE A 418 20.19 -2.12 11.98
N ASN A 419 20.05 -1.37 10.89
CA ASN A 419 19.11 -0.26 10.84
C ASN A 419 17.73 -0.63 10.29
N GLY A 420 17.55 -1.87 9.81
CA GLY A 420 16.29 -2.39 9.30
C GLY A 420 15.87 -1.75 7.98
N ASP A 421 16.81 -1.20 7.20
CA ASP A 421 16.52 -0.51 5.94
C ASP A 421 16.42 -1.46 4.74
N GLY A 422 16.67 -2.76 4.97
CA GLY A 422 16.64 -3.81 3.96
C GLY A 422 17.93 -3.93 3.15
N SER A 423 18.98 -3.14 3.46
CA SER A 423 20.24 -3.10 2.72
C SER A 423 21.46 -3.04 3.64
N VAL A 424 22.21 -4.15 3.74
CA VAL A 424 23.45 -4.19 4.52
C VAL A 424 24.54 -3.33 3.88
N ASN A 425 24.83 -2.18 4.50
CA ASN A 425 25.74 -1.19 3.95
C ASN A 425 26.67 -0.59 5.01
N LEU A 426 27.34 0.51 4.66
CA LEU A 426 28.31 1.14 5.55
C LEU A 426 27.67 1.67 6.86
N VAL A 427 26.37 1.97 6.84
CA VAL A 427 25.60 2.42 8.01
C VAL A 427 25.52 1.30 9.05
N ASP A 428 25.18 0.08 8.65
CA ASP A 428 25.11 -1.08 9.54
C ASP A 428 26.48 -1.43 10.10
N LEU A 429 27.49 -1.45 9.23
CA LEU A 429 28.87 -1.68 9.63
C LEU A 429 29.34 -0.68 10.70
N MET A 430 28.95 0.60 10.56
CA MET A 430 29.28 1.63 11.54
C MET A 430 28.56 1.44 12.88
N ARG A 431 27.28 1.01 12.86
CA ARG A 431 26.53 0.71 14.08
C ARG A 431 27.14 -0.48 14.82
N LEU A 432 27.43 -1.56 14.09
CA LEU A 432 28.09 -2.75 14.64
C LEU A 432 29.46 -2.42 15.24
N LEU A 433 30.26 -1.61 14.54
CA LEU A 433 31.57 -1.16 15.02
C LEU A 433 31.46 -0.37 16.33
N ASN A 434 30.48 0.52 16.44
CA ASN A 434 30.31 1.33 17.64
C ASN A 434 29.86 0.50 18.84
N TYR A 435 28.99 -0.49 18.60
CA TYR A 435 28.56 -1.43 19.62
C TYR A 435 29.71 -2.33 20.10
N VAL A 436 30.39 -3.03 19.18
CA VAL A 436 31.53 -3.91 19.50
C VAL A 436 32.69 -3.11 20.14
N GLY A 437 32.89 -1.86 19.69
CA GLY A 437 33.86 -0.93 20.26
C GLY A 437 33.44 -0.30 21.59
N ARG A 438 32.28 -0.67 22.16
CA ARG A 438 31.70 -0.17 23.41
C ARG A 438 31.52 1.36 23.47
N LYS A 439 31.32 1.98 22.31
CA LYS A 439 30.99 3.41 22.21
C LYS A 439 29.49 3.65 22.43
N THR A 440 28.67 2.67 22.08
CA THR A 440 27.22 2.63 22.37
C THR A 440 26.89 1.33 23.09
N PRO A 441 25.98 1.34 24.09
CA PRO A 441 25.57 0.14 24.81
C PRO A 441 24.52 -0.69 24.05
N THR A 442 23.98 -0.16 22.96
CA THR A 442 22.93 -0.77 22.13
C THR A 442 23.27 -0.59 20.65
N LEU A 443 22.68 -1.46 19.81
CA LEU A 443 22.74 -1.40 18.35
C LEU A 443 21.74 -0.40 17.77
#